data_AF-A0A832D7K2-F1
#
_entry.id   AF-A0A832D7K2-F1
#
_cell.length_a   1.000
_cell.length_b   1.000
_cell.length_c   1.000
_cell.angle_alpha   90.00
_cell.angle_beta   90.00
_cell.angle_gamma   90.00
#
_symmetry.space_group_name_H-M   'P 1'
#
loop_
_entity.id
_entity.type
_entity.pdbx_description
1 polymer ?
#
loop_
_entity_poly.entity_id
_entity_poly.type
_entity_poly.pdbx_seq_one_letter_code
_entity_poly.pdbx_strand_id
1 'polypeptide(L)'
;MRWYFLKSAGIRCRIDAPIHVQPYALDAETRHNLFLAVKEALTNVIKHAHATEVQISFGITPHSLTITIKDNGQWLRNQSQHAEGRILSGHGIKRHGKQT
;
A
#
# COMPACT_ATOMS: atom_id res chain seq x y z
N MET A 1 16.67 9.22 -0.75
CA MET A 1 15.30 8.64 -0.64
C MET A 1 14.70 9.12 0.68
N ARG A 2 13.79 10.10 0.64
CA ARG A 2 13.26 10.74 1.86
C ARG A 2 12.11 9.86 2.40
N TRP A 3 12.30 9.26 3.57
CA TRP A 3 11.27 8.48 4.25
C TRP A 3 10.29 9.44 4.91
N TYR A 4 9.05 9.45 4.45
CA TYR A 4 8.02 10.24 5.11
C TYR A 4 7.40 9.41 6.22
N PHE A 5 7.57 9.86 7.46
CA PHE A 5 6.90 9.30 8.62
C PHE A 5 5.58 10.04 8.83
N LEU A 6 4.47 9.31 9.03
CA LEU A 6 3.14 9.89 9.27
C LEU A 6 3.17 10.97 10.36
N LYS A 7 3.90 10.71 11.45
CA LYS A 7 4.11 11.66 12.55
C LYS A 7 4.79 12.97 12.09
N SER A 8 5.79 12.88 11.23
CA SER A 8 6.48 14.05 10.68
C SER A 8 5.63 14.81 9.66
N ALA A 9 4.65 14.15 9.06
CA ALA A 9 3.65 14.75 8.16
C ALA A 9 2.43 15.32 8.92
N GLY A 10 2.40 15.24 10.26
CA GLY A 10 1.26 15.69 11.07
C GLY A 10 0.02 14.79 10.97
N ILE A 11 0.15 13.58 10.41
CA ILE A 11 -0.95 12.64 10.20
C ILE A 11 -1.04 11.69 11.39
N ARG A 12 -2.21 11.63 12.04
CA ARG A 12 -2.47 10.67 13.11
C ARG A 12 -2.58 9.27 12.53
N CYS A 13 -1.89 8.30 13.11
CA CYS A 13 -2.00 6.90 12.72
C CYS A 13 -2.73 6.10 13.81
N ARG A 14 -3.85 5.48 13.47
CA ARG A 14 -4.56 4.53 14.33
C ARG A 14 -4.32 3.12 13.81
N ILE A 15 -3.91 2.22 14.69
CA ILE A 15 -3.73 0.81 14.37
C ILE A 15 -4.77 0.01 15.12
N ASP A 16 -5.52 -0.79 14.38
CA ASP A 16 -6.49 -1.75 14.88
C ASP A 16 -6.01 -3.15 14.50
N ALA A 17 -5.35 -3.81 15.45
CA ALA A 17 -4.79 -5.14 15.28
C ALA A 17 -5.51 -6.12 16.20
N PRO A 18 -5.80 -7.34 15.73
CA PRO A 18 -6.42 -8.36 16.58
C PRO A 18 -5.49 -8.69 17.76
N ILE A 19 -6.08 -8.76 18.97
CA ILE A 19 -5.39 -9.07 20.23
C ILE A 19 -4.77 -10.47 20.21
N HIS A 20 -5.35 -11.38 19.43
CA HIS A 20 -4.86 -12.73 19.19
C HIS A 20 -4.44 -12.90 17.75
N VAL A 21 -3.13 -12.86 17.53
CA VAL A 21 -2.48 -13.24 16.28
C VAL A 21 -2.01 -14.67 16.43
N GLN A 22 -2.60 -15.61 15.68
CA GLN A 22 -1.96 -16.90 15.49
C GLN A 22 -0.68 -16.69 14.66
N PRO A 23 0.44 -17.36 14.99
CA PRO A 23 1.67 -17.24 14.20
C PRO A 23 1.43 -17.72 12.77
N TYR A 24 1.24 -16.78 11.85
CA TYR A 24 1.15 -17.07 10.42
C TYR A 24 2.53 -16.86 9.79
N ALA A 25 3.21 -17.95 9.44
CA ALA A 25 4.53 -17.89 8.82
C ALA A 25 4.41 -17.46 7.35
N LEU A 26 4.59 -16.16 7.10
CA LEU A 26 4.80 -15.65 5.75
C LEU A 26 6.23 -15.97 5.31
N ASP A 27 6.46 -16.41 4.08
CA ASP A 27 7.80 -16.54 3.51
C ASP A 27 8.48 -15.16 3.33
N ALA A 28 9.78 -15.15 3.03
CA ALA A 28 10.55 -13.92 2.92
C ALA A 28 10.07 -13.00 1.79
N GLU A 29 9.68 -13.55 0.64
CA GLU A 29 9.20 -12.79 -0.52
C GLU A 29 7.85 -12.16 -0.21
N THR A 30 6.93 -12.91 0.39
CA THR A 30 5.61 -12.43 0.79
C THR A 30 5.72 -11.32 1.84
N ARG A 31 6.58 -11.47 2.86
CA ARG A 31 6.83 -10.40 3.85
C ARG A 31 7.39 -9.13 3.21
N HIS A 32 8.31 -9.28 2.27
CA HIS A 32 8.92 -8.16 1.58
C HIS A 32 7.90 -7.41 0.71
N ASN A 33 7.13 -8.14 -0.10
CA ASN A 33 6.09 -7.57 -0.95
C ASN A 33 5.01 -6.87 -0.13
N LEU A 34 4.59 -7.47 0.98
CA LEU A 34 3.62 -6.88 1.91
C LEU A 34 4.15 -5.56 2.49
N PHE A 35 5.41 -5.54 2.93
CA PHE A 35 6.04 -4.33 3.45
C PHE A 35 6.09 -3.22 2.39
N LEU A 36 6.45 -3.54 1.14
CA LEU A 36 6.46 -2.58 0.05
C LEU A 36 5.07 -2.04 -0.27
N ALA A 37 4.04 -2.91 -0.28
CA ALA A 37 2.66 -2.50 -0.52
C ALA A 37 2.15 -1.52 0.54
N VAL A 38 2.38 -1.83 1.82
CA VAL A 38 2.00 -0.95 2.94
C VAL A 38 2.76 0.38 2.86
N LYS A 39 4.06 0.33 2.59
CA LYS A 39 4.90 1.53 2.46
C LYS A 39 4.40 2.44 1.34
N GLU A 40 4.06 1.88 0.19
CA GLU A 40 3.56 2.64 -0.95
C GLU A 40 2.21 3.27 -0.65
N ALA A 41 1.28 2.53 -0.05
CA ALA A 41 -0.01 3.06 0.37
C ALA A 41 0.14 4.25 1.33
N LEU A 42 0.98 4.15 2.35
CA LEU A 42 1.24 5.27 3.28
C LEU A 42 1.92 6.45 2.59
N THR A 43 2.82 6.17 1.65
CA THR A 43 3.47 7.22 0.84
C THR A 43 2.45 7.97 0.00
N ASN A 44 1.49 7.26 -0.58
CA ASN A 44 0.40 7.86 -1.34
C ASN A 44 -0.48 8.75 -0.47
N VAL A 45 -0.82 8.31 0.75
CA VAL A 45 -1.57 9.16 1.69
C VAL A 45 -0.80 10.45 1.99
N ILE A 46 0.47 10.33 2.38
CA ILE A 46 1.28 11.50 2.76
C ILE A 46 1.43 12.50 1.61
N LYS A 47 1.62 12.01 0.39
CA LYS A 47 1.88 12.87 -0.77
C LYS A 47 0.61 13.43 -1.40
N HIS A 48 -0.50 12.71 -1.35
CA HIS A 48 -1.63 12.97 -2.25
C HIS A 48 -2.98 13.14 -1.55
N ALA A 49 -3.16 12.64 -0.33
CA ALA A 49 -4.50 12.61 0.27
C ALA A 49 -4.85 13.89 1.04
N HIS A 50 -3.88 14.73 1.45
CA HIS A 50 -4.14 15.83 2.40
C HIS A 50 -4.87 15.34 3.69
N ALA A 51 -4.65 14.08 4.07
CA ALA A 51 -5.30 13.45 5.20
C ALA A 51 -4.76 13.98 6.52
N THR A 52 -5.61 14.01 7.55
CA THR A 52 -5.21 14.29 8.94
C THR A 52 -5.14 13.02 9.78
N GLU A 53 -5.75 11.94 9.32
CA GLU A 53 -5.78 10.65 9.99
C GLU A 53 -5.71 9.49 8.99
N VAL A 54 -5.00 8.43 9.39
CA VAL A 54 -4.97 7.12 8.74
C VAL A 54 -5.31 6.05 9.76
N GLN A 55 -6.21 5.16 9.39
CA GLN A 55 -6.50 3.93 10.10
C GLN A 55 -5.91 2.74 9.35
N ILE A 56 -5.16 1.92 10.06
CA ILE A 56 -4.65 0.62 9.58
C ILE A 56 -5.33 -0.47 10.38
N SER A 57 -6.10 -1.32 9.71
CA SER A 57 -6.79 -2.46 10.30
C SER A 57 -6.27 -3.78 9.74
N PHE A 58 -6.22 -4.81 10.58
CA PHE A 58 -5.78 -6.16 10.21
C PHE A 58 -6.92 -7.16 10.39
N GLY A 59 -7.25 -7.88 9.31
CA GLY A 59 -8.15 -9.03 9.34
C GLY A 59 -7.34 -10.31 9.12
N ILE A 60 -7.46 -11.28 10.01
CA ILE A 60 -6.74 -12.56 9.89
C ILE A 60 -7.76 -13.68 9.91
N THR A 61 -7.67 -14.56 8.92
CA THR A 61 -8.36 -15.85 8.87
C THR A 61 -7.30 -16.96 8.81
N PRO A 62 -7.67 -18.25 8.97
CA PRO A 62 -6.72 -19.36 8.80
C PRO A 62 -5.99 -19.38 7.45
N HIS A 63 -6.55 -18.74 6.42
CA HIS A 63 -6.03 -18.79 5.04
C HIS A 63 -5.70 -17.43 4.44
N SER A 64 -5.92 -16.33 5.18
CA SER A 64 -5.71 -14.99 4.63
C SER A 64 -5.32 -13.97 5.68
N LEU A 65 -4.45 -13.05 5.26
CA LEU A 65 -4.15 -11.81 5.95
C LEU A 65 -4.65 -10.66 5.08
N THR A 66 -5.53 -9.85 5.63
CA THR A 66 -6.04 -8.62 5.03
C THR A 66 -5.49 -7.43 5.81
N ILE A 67 -4.82 -6.51 5.12
CA ILE A 67 -4.45 -5.21 5.67
C ILE A 67 -5.31 -4.15 4.98
N THR A 68 -6.05 -3.38 5.75
CA THR A 68 -6.85 -2.26 5.27
C THR A 68 -6.22 -0.96 5.72
N ILE A 69 -5.87 -0.08 4.78
CA ILE A 69 -5.36 1.26 5.05
C ILE A 69 -6.43 2.24 4.56
N LYS A 70 -6.99 3.02 5.47
CA LYS A 70 -8.04 4.01 5.20
C LYS A 70 -7.59 5.37 5.70
N ASP A 71 -7.50 6.35 4.81
CA ASP A 71 -7.30 7.74 5.19
C ASP A 71 -8.62 8.53 5.15
N ASN A 72 -8.62 9.71 5.78
CA ASN A 72 -9.74 10.66 5.75
C ASN A 72 -9.51 11.83 4.79
N GLY A 73 -8.54 11.70 3.88
CA GLY A 73 -8.17 12.73 2.95
C GLY A 73 -9.08 12.79 1.73
N GLN A 74 -8.70 13.66 0.80
CA GLN A 74 -9.32 13.80 -0.51
C GLN A 74 -8.28 13.41 -1.56
N TRP A 75 -8.63 12.45 -2.41
CA TRP A 75 -7.84 12.23 -3.62
C TRP A 75 -8.11 13.39 -4.55
N LEU A 76 -7.09 14.22 -4.82
CA LEU A 76 -7.18 15.21 -5.89
C LEU A 76 -7.35 14.46 -7.21
N ARG A 77 -8.60 14.33 -7.67
CA ARG A 77 -8.94 13.82 -9.00
C ARG A 77 -8.55 14.92 -9.99
N ASN A 78 -7.27 15.01 -10.34
CA ASN A 78 -6.86 15.75 -11.52
C ASN A 78 -7.33 14.98 -12.76
N GLN A 79 -8.64 15.06 -13.02
CA GLN A 79 -9.23 14.74 -14.31
C GLN A 79 -9.15 15.99 -15.18
N SER A 80 -7.98 16.22 -15.76
CA SER A 80 -7.96 16.63 -17.16
C SER A 80 -8.07 15.36 -17.97
N GLN A 81 -9.30 14.87 -18.10
CA GLN A 81 -9.65 13.96 -19.18
C GLN A 81 -9.45 14.72 -20.49
N HIS A 82 -8.26 14.59 -21.08
CA HIS A 82 -8.17 14.58 -22.53
C HIS A 82 -8.12 13.12 -22.95
N ALA A 83 -9.28 12.63 -23.38
CA ALA A 83 -9.37 11.45 -24.21
C ALA A 83 -8.54 11.68 -25.49
N GLU A 84 -7.64 10.75 -25.79
CA GLU A 84 -7.51 10.07 -27.09
C GLU A 84 -6.14 9.36 -27.19
N GLY A 85 -6.20 8.03 -27.32
CA GLY A 85 -5.22 7.23 -28.05
C GLY A 85 -3.75 7.33 -27.66
N ARG A 86 -3.35 6.84 -26.47
CA ARG A 86 -2.01 6.28 -26.28
C ARG A 86 -2.04 5.05 -25.38
N ILE A 87 -1.96 3.88 -26.01
CA ILE A 87 -1.45 2.66 -25.38
C ILE A 87 0.01 2.98 -24.99
N LEU A 88 0.24 3.27 -23.71
CA LEU A 88 1.59 3.29 -23.14
C LEU A 88 1.77 2.01 -22.32
N SER A 89 2.54 1.13 -22.93
CA SER A 89 3.11 -0.11 -22.41
C SER A 89 3.81 0.10 -21.06
N GLY A 90 3.09 -0.20 -19.98
CA GLY A 90 3.67 -0.43 -18.66
C GLY A 90 4.50 -1.70 -18.67
N HIS A 91 5.80 -1.58 -18.40
CA HIS A 91 6.82 -2.59 -18.60
C HIS A 91 6.57 -3.87 -17.79
N GLY A 92 6.40 -4.99 -18.51
CA GLY A 92 6.48 -6.33 -17.95
C GLY A 92 7.90 -6.68 -17.56
N ILE A 93 8.11 -7.08 -16.30
CA ILE A 93 9.30 -7.83 -15.91
C ILE A 93 9.06 -9.28 -16.33
N LYS A 94 9.50 -9.63 -17.54
CA LYS A 94 9.60 -11.04 -17.96
C LYS A 94 10.72 -11.71 -17.17
N ARG A 95 10.37 -12.49 -16.14
CA ARG A 95 11.33 -13.43 -15.55
C ARG A 95 11.64 -14.52 -16.58
N HIS A 96 12.93 -14.66 -16.87
CA HIS A 96 13.50 -15.69 -17.73
C HIS A 96 13.56 -17.04 -17.02
N GLY A 97 13.20 -18.11 -17.73
CA GLY A 97 13.72 -19.47 -17.57
C GLY A 97 13.65 -20.13 -18.95
N LYS A 98 14.72 -20.04 -19.76
CA LYS A 98 15.82 -21.00 -19.95
C LYS A 98 15.37 -22.41 -20.33
N GLN A 99 15.81 -22.79 -21.54
CA GLN A 99 16.34 -24.09 -21.99
C GLN A 99 15.32 -25.24 -21.99
N THR A 100 15.10 -25.95 -23.10
CA THR A 100 16.03 -26.50 -24.10
C THR A 100 15.41 -26.57 -25.49
#